data_AF-A0A3M1H087-F1
#
_entry.id   AF-A0A3M1H087-F1
#
_cell.length_a   1.000
_cell.length_b   1.000
_cell.length_c   1.000
_cell.angle_alpha   90.00
_cell.angle_beta   90.00
_cell.angle_gamma   90.00
#
_symmetry.space_group_name_H-M   'P 1'
#
loop_
_entity.id
_entity.type
_entity.pdbx_description
1 polymer ?
#
loop_
_entity_poly.entity_id
_entity_poly.type
_entity_poly.pdbx_seq_one_letter_code
_entity_poly.pdbx_strand_id
1 'polypeptide(L)' 'PIPLLDGGHLLFLLIEKIKGSPVSERVQAAAQWVGLVLLLALMLYVTRNDILRLAGG' A
#
# COMPACT_ATOMS: atom_id res chain seq x y z
N PRO A 1 -11.86 20.40 -3.68
CA PRO A 1 -11.61 19.17 -2.89
C PRO A 1 -10.57 18.30 -3.61
N ILE A 2 -9.32 18.36 -3.16
CA ILE A 2 -8.18 17.76 -3.86
C ILE A 2 -7.97 16.33 -3.31
N PRO A 3 -8.27 15.26 -4.06
CA PRO A 3 -8.06 13.86 -3.66
C PRO A 3 -6.60 13.41 -3.84
N LEU A 4 -5.65 14.36 -3.82
CA LEU A 4 -4.27 14.18 -4.30
C LEU A 4 -3.29 13.69 -3.22
N LEU A 5 -3.69 13.70 -1.96
CA LEU A 5 -2.80 13.41 -0.83
C LEU A 5 -2.94 11.99 -0.26
N ASP A 6 -3.42 11.04 -1.06
CA ASP A 6 -3.35 9.62 -0.74
C ASP A 6 -2.41 8.98 -1.75
N GLY A 7 -1.19 8.59 -1.34
CA GLY A 7 -0.12 8.16 -2.26
C GLY A 7 -0.53 7.03 -3.21
N GLY A 8 -1.49 6.18 -2.81
CA GLY A 8 -2.09 5.17 -3.68
C GLY A 8 -2.90 5.76 -4.84
N HIS A 9 -3.67 6.83 -4.61
CA HIS A 9 -4.40 7.52 -5.67
C HIS A 9 -3.46 8.21 -6.67
N LEU A 10 -2.34 8.77 -6.21
CA LEU A 10 -1.34 9.33 -7.13
C LEU A 10 -0.75 8.25 -8.06
N LEU A 11 -0.50 7.04 -7.53
CA LEU A 11 -0.06 5.91 -8.34
C LEU A 11 -1.12 5.48 -9.35
N PHE A 12 -2.41 5.44 -8.97
CA PHE A 12 -3.48 5.16 -9.93
C PHE A 12 -3.58 6.21 -11.02
N LEU A 13 -3.45 7.50 -10.71
CA LEU A 13 -3.44 8.57 -11.71
C LEU A 13 -2.27 8.45 -12.69
N LEU A 14 -1.09 8.05 -12.22
CA LEU A 14 0.06 7.75 -13.09
C LEU A 14 -0.22 6.54 -13.99
N ILE A 15 -0.80 5.47 -13.44
CA ILE A 15 -1.20 4.29 -14.21
C ILE A 15 -2.26 4.66 -15.25
N GLU A 16 -3.26 5.47 -14.90
CA GLU A 16 -4.29 5.96 -15.83
C GLU A 16 -3.69 6.82 -16.94
N LYS A 17 -2.70 7.65 -16.63
CA LYS A 17 -1.98 8.45 -17.63
C LYS A 17 -1.22 7.59 -18.64
N ILE A 18 -0.65 6.47 -18.21
CA ILE A 18 0.06 5.52 -19.08
C ILE A 18 -0.93 4.63 -19.85
N LYS A 19 -1.99 4.18 -19.17
CA LYS A 19 -3.02 3.26 -19.70
C LYS A 19 -4.06 3.96 -20.57
N GLY A 20 -4.18 5.29 -20.50
CA GLY A 20 -5.14 6.11 -21.25
C GLY A 20 -6.61 5.89 -20.88
N SER A 21 -6.89 5.12 -19.82
CA SER A 21 -8.25 4.78 -19.38
C SER A 21 -8.30 4.67 -17.85
N PRO A 22 -9.45 4.97 -17.22
CA PRO A 22 -9.58 4.93 -15.77
C PRO A 22 -9.34 3.52 -15.21
N VAL A 23 -8.76 3.42 -14.02
CA VAL A 23 -8.65 2.16 -13.27
C VAL A 23 -9.99 1.90 -12.60
N SER A 24 -10.60 0.75 -12.89
CA SER A 24 -11.88 0.38 -12.31
C SER A 24 -11.84 0.39 -10.78
N GLU A 25 -12.89 0.87 -10.15
CA GLU A 25 -13.01 0.95 -8.68
C GLU A 25 -12.72 -0.39 -7.98
N ARG A 26 -13.15 -1.50 -8.57
CA ARG A 26 -12.90 -2.86 -8.04
C ARG A 26 -11.40 -3.19 -7.94
N VAL A 27 -10.61 -2.72 -8.90
CA VAL A 27 -9.14 -2.90 -8.90
C VAL A 27 -8.50 -1.97 -7.87
N GLN A 28 -8.97 -0.74 -7.74
CA GLN A 28 -8.47 0.19 -6.71
C GLN A 28 -8.73 -0.36 -5.30
N ALA A 29 -9.95 -0.83 -5.04
CA ALA A 29 -10.32 -1.44 -3.76
C ALA A 29 -9.49 -2.71 -3.47
N ALA A 30 -9.32 -3.60 -4.45
CA ALA A 30 -8.51 -4.80 -4.29
C ALA A 30 -7.04 -4.45 -3.99
N ALA A 31 -6.47 -3.48 -4.70
CA ALA A 31 -5.10 -3.04 -4.48
C ALA A 31 -4.91 -2.37 -3.10
N GLN A 32 -5.90 -1.62 -2.60
CA GLN A 32 -5.87 -1.08 -1.24
C GLN A 32 -5.86 -2.19 -0.18
N TRP A 33 -6.73 -3.20 -0.32
CA TRP A 33 -6.76 -4.34 0.60
C TRP A 33 -5.46 -5.14 0.57
N VAL A 34 -4.92 -5.40 -0.62
CA VAL A 34 -3.62 -6.08 -0.77
C VAL A 34 -2.50 -5.25 -0.13
N GLY A 35 -2.47 -3.94 -0.39
CA GLY A 35 -1.50 -3.02 0.21
C GLY A 35 -1.58 -3.02 1.74
N LEU A 36 -2.78 -2.98 2.31
CA LEU A 36 -3.00 -3.04 3.75
C LEU A 36 -2.48 -4.35 4.35
N VAL A 37 -2.82 -5.49 3.75
CA VAL A 37 -2.36 -6.81 4.21
C VAL A 37 -0.83 -6.91 4.16
N LEU A 38 -0.20 -6.41 3.08
CA LEU A 38 1.25 -6.38 2.95
C LEU A 38 1.90 -5.48 4.01
N LEU A 39 1.33 -4.31 4.28
CA LEU A 39 1.82 -3.41 5.32
C LEU A 39 1.72 -4.05 6.71
N LEU A 40 0.59 -4.69 7.03
CA LEU A 40 0.42 -5.39 8.31
C LEU A 40 1.39 -6.58 8.45
N ALA A 41 1.59 -7.35 7.39
CA ALA A 41 2.55 -8.44 7.36
C ALA A 41 3.98 -7.94 7.56
N LEU A 42 4.34 -6.82 6.90
CA LEU A 42 5.66 -6.19 7.06
C LEU A 42 5.85 -5.65 8.48
N MET A 43 4.85 -4.99 9.06
CA MET A 43 4.90 -4.53 10.45
C MET A 43 5.14 -5.71 11.39
N LEU A 44 4.37 -6.80 11.25
CA LEU A 44 4.55 -7.99 12.08
C LEU A 44 5.95 -8.60 11.94
N TYR A 45 6.46 -8.67 10.71
CA TYR A 45 7.80 -9.18 10.42
C TYR A 45 8.89 -8.33 11.08
N VAL A 46 8.83 -7.01 10.91
CA VAL A 46 9.80 -6.08 11.50
C VAL A 46 9.70 -6.07 13.02
N THR A 47 8.49 -5.99 13.58
CA THR A 47 8.27 -6.04 15.03
C THR A 47 8.80 -7.34 15.65
N ARG A 48 8.60 -8.51 14.99
CA ARG A 48 9.21 -9.77 15.43
C ARG A 48 10.73 -9.68 15.43
N ASN A 49 11.31 -9.14 14.36
CA ASN A 49 12.76 -8.97 14.25
C ASN A 49 13.32 -8.06 15.35
N ASP A 50 12.62 -6.96 15.66
CA ASP A 50 12.99 -6.03 16.72
C ASP A 50 12.93 -6.69 18.11
N ILE A 51 11.88 -7.46 18.40
CA ILE A 51 11.76 -8.21 19.66
C ILE A 51 12.92 -9.21 19.83
N LEU A 52 13.25 -9.97 18.78
CA LEU A 52 14.35 -10.94 18.83
C LEU A 52 15.70 -10.25 19.04
N ARG A 53 15.90 -9.10 18.40
CA ARG A 53 17.11 -8.29 18.58
C ARG A 53 17.23 -7.74 20.00
N LEU A 54 16.13 -7.32 20.61
CA LEU A 54 16.11 -6.82 21.99
C LEU A 54 16.25 -7.93 23.03
N ALA A 55 15.79 -9.15 22.73
CA ALA A 55 15.86 -10.28 23.66
C ALA A 55 17.18 -11.07 23.59
N GLY A 56 17.89 -11.03 22.46
CA GLY A 56 19.17 -11.71 22.26
C GLY A 56 20.40 -10.80 22.28
N GLY A 57 20.22 -9.50 22.51
CA GLY A 57 21.29 -8.52 22.73
C GLY A 57 21.60 -8.29 24.20
#